data_AF-A0A7V2YWA8-F1
#
_entry.id   AF-A0A7V2YWA8-F1
#
_cell.length_a   1.000
_cell.length_b   1.000
_cell.length_c   1.000
_cell.angle_alpha   90.00
_cell.angle_beta   90.00
_cell.angle_gamma   90.00
#
_symmetry.space_group_name_H-M   'P 1'
#
loop_
_entity.id
_entity.type
_entity.pdbx_description
1 polymer ?
#
loop_
_entity_poly.entity_id
_entity_poly.type
_entity_poly.pdbx_seq_one_letter_code
_entity_poly.pdbx_strand_id
1 'polypeptide(L)'
;MLRRDRRGFEFRSALWQWGAVAGVMGWAAAAAGQSSVPPPSGGVAQRRVIVTADEVIVRDTPENMKKAEKLIEDNSRGLLRAAGAKKIEIGKWNIRPREAVRRDSEAARRYFDEVVEVIETMLYSQTGKEAARVEGRRLWADANLMTITLTDTRENIERVNDYIQSLEIQDQPQRSKVAHLKYSEPNELASQLDEVFGRAGATGPGGVSADKIWRATLRTGRSEASWGNDFRIRLVRVEENDADDDNDDTAEFVINTQVSSSNPTIEEFRSEFVTGALGEYEITVTDIRPSSGSDGSARVEARLRPPITRGAP
;
A
#
# COMPACT_ATOMS: atom_id res chain seq x y z
N MET A 1 -17.48 -16.69 53.35
CA MET A 1 -17.30 -18.15 53.24
C MET A 1 -16.13 -18.37 52.27
N LEU A 2 -15.00 -18.90 52.78
CA LEU A 2 -13.71 -19.31 52.13
C LEU A 2 -13.11 -18.38 51.04
N ARG A 3 -11.96 -17.69 51.15
CA ARG A 3 -10.64 -17.85 51.82
C ARG A 3 -9.87 -19.15 51.53
N ARG A 4 -8.80 -19.01 50.74
CA ARG A 4 -7.54 -19.78 50.77
C ARG A 4 -6.52 -19.13 49.84
N ASP A 5 -5.23 -19.41 49.95
CA ASP A 5 -4.23 -18.81 50.83
C ASP A 5 -2.89 -18.83 50.06
N ARG A 6 -1.91 -18.08 50.59
CA ARG A 6 -0.54 -17.75 50.18
C ARG A 6 0.40 -18.85 49.64
N ARG A 7 1.39 -18.40 48.85
CA ARG A 7 2.88 -18.57 48.97
C ARG A 7 3.51 -17.97 47.69
N GLY A 8 4.51 -17.09 47.64
CA GLY A 8 5.59 -16.71 48.56
C GLY A 8 6.91 -17.28 48.05
N PHE A 9 7.79 -16.48 47.43
CA PHE A 9 9.22 -16.78 47.29
C PHE A 9 10.05 -15.51 47.04
N GLU A 10 10.83 -15.11 48.06
CA GLU A 10 11.98 -14.21 48.02
C GLU A 10 13.27 -15.03 47.75
N PHE A 11 14.27 -14.42 47.11
CA PHE A 11 15.70 -14.78 47.25
C PHE A 11 16.54 -13.53 46.94
N ARG A 12 17.02 -12.80 47.95
CA ARG A 12 18.36 -12.87 48.60
C ARG A 12 19.56 -12.61 47.68
N SER A 13 20.05 -11.38 47.79
CA SER A 13 21.45 -10.96 47.98
C SER A 13 22.52 -12.06 48.08
N ALA A 14 23.60 -11.90 47.30
CA ALA A 14 24.94 -12.33 47.70
C ALA A 14 25.99 -11.37 47.12
N LEU A 15 26.48 -10.50 48.03
CA LEU A 15 27.83 -9.96 48.10
C LEU A 15 28.86 -11.08 47.90
N TRP A 16 29.89 -10.90 47.05
CA TRP A 16 31.27 -11.28 47.39
C TRP A 16 32.25 -10.26 46.80
N GLN A 17 33.01 -9.69 47.72
CA GLN A 17 34.15 -8.80 47.58
C GLN A 17 35.42 -9.65 47.36
N TRP A 18 36.60 -9.01 47.42
CA TRP A 18 38.00 -9.48 47.21
C TRP A 18 38.54 -9.05 45.84
N GLY A 19 39.62 -8.28 45.71
CA GLY A 19 40.54 -7.71 46.70
C GLY A 19 41.54 -6.82 45.95
N ALA A 20 41.88 -5.69 46.57
CA ALA A 20 42.92 -4.79 46.10
C ALA A 20 44.32 -5.36 46.40
N VAL A 21 45.28 -5.12 45.52
CA VAL A 21 46.71 -5.05 45.88
C VAL A 21 47.25 -3.73 45.33
N ALA A 22 47.65 -2.88 46.26
CA ALA A 22 48.40 -1.67 46.05
C ALA A 22 49.88 -1.90 46.38
N GLY A 23 50.76 -1.11 45.77
CA GLY A 23 52.17 -0.96 46.14
C GLY A 23 53.08 -0.93 44.90
N VAL A 24 54.06 -0.03 44.74
CA VAL A 24 54.71 0.95 45.63
C VAL A 24 55.36 2.03 44.75
N MET A 25 55.48 3.23 45.32
CA MET A 25 56.16 4.45 44.85
C MET A 25 57.61 4.29 44.36
N GLY A 26 58.03 5.22 43.48
CA GLY A 26 59.41 5.61 43.25
C GLY A 26 59.49 7.04 42.67
N TRP A 27 60.31 7.88 43.27
CA TRP A 27 60.34 9.35 43.19
C TRP A 27 61.37 9.92 42.17
N ALA A 28 61.14 11.19 41.78
CA ALA A 28 62.11 12.28 41.52
C ALA A 28 62.85 12.48 40.16
N ALA A 29 62.49 13.61 39.52
CA ALA A 29 63.33 14.78 39.16
C ALA A 29 64.25 14.83 37.90
N ALA A 30 63.84 15.74 36.99
CA ALA A 30 64.59 16.90 36.44
C ALA A 30 65.64 16.79 35.29
N ALA A 31 65.27 17.48 34.19
CA ALA A 31 66.00 18.52 33.45
C ALA A 31 66.77 18.21 32.12
N ALA A 32 66.62 19.20 31.22
CA ALA A 32 67.25 19.45 29.90
C ALA A 32 66.78 18.53 28.74
N GLY A 33 66.22 18.99 27.63
CA GLY A 33 66.28 20.30 26.99
C GLY A 33 66.84 20.10 25.57
N GLN A 34 65.98 19.97 24.56
CA GLN A 34 66.27 20.43 23.20
C GLN A 34 65.02 20.44 22.33
N SER A 35 64.79 21.63 21.78
CA SER A 35 63.77 22.06 20.85
C SER A 35 63.93 21.42 19.46
N SER A 36 62.82 20.98 18.88
CA SER A 36 62.64 21.08 17.43
C SER A 36 61.18 21.45 17.13
N VAL A 37 61.06 22.62 16.50
CA VAL A 37 59.87 23.35 16.06
C VAL A 37 58.88 22.48 15.24
N PRO A 38 57.56 22.63 15.39
CA PRO A 38 56.53 21.91 14.63
C PRO A 38 56.20 22.64 13.30
N PRO A 39 55.76 21.91 12.24
CA PRO A 39 54.47 22.27 11.60
C PRO A 39 53.78 21.07 10.88
N PRO A 40 52.63 21.24 10.19
CA PRO A 40 51.37 21.81 10.66
C PRO A 40 50.14 20.91 10.32
N SER A 41 48.99 21.31 10.85
CA SER A 41 47.62 21.11 10.32
C SER A 41 46.98 19.71 10.33
N GLY A 42 45.71 19.70 10.74
CA GLY A 42 44.89 18.51 10.96
C GLY A 42 44.72 17.60 9.74
N GLY A 43 44.56 16.30 10.06
CA GLY A 43 44.22 15.27 9.10
C GLY A 43 43.24 14.30 9.75
N VAL A 44 42.02 14.30 9.19
CA VAL A 44 40.90 13.39 9.41
C VAL A 44 41.31 11.98 9.83
N ALA A 45 40.64 11.40 10.83
CA ALA A 45 40.72 9.99 11.18
C ALA A 45 40.62 9.13 9.91
N GLN A 46 41.75 8.58 9.45
CA GLN A 46 41.78 7.72 8.27
C GLN A 46 40.94 6.48 8.56
N ARG A 47 39.87 6.28 7.78
CA ARG A 47 39.03 5.08 7.84
C ARG A 47 39.93 3.85 7.62
N ARG A 48 40.12 3.05 8.68
CA ARG A 48 41.01 1.87 8.70
C ARG A 48 40.49 0.66 7.92
N VAL A 49 39.20 0.68 7.58
CA VAL A 49 38.54 -0.36 6.79
C VAL A 49 37.73 0.33 5.70
N ILE A 50 38.03 0.00 4.44
CA ILE A 50 37.25 0.44 3.28
C ILE A 50 36.59 -0.81 2.73
N VAL A 51 35.25 -0.80 2.72
CA VAL A 51 34.43 -1.88 2.14
C VAL A 51 33.83 -1.35 0.85
N THR A 52 34.21 -1.96 -0.27
CA THR A 52 33.65 -1.74 -1.60
C THR A 52 32.82 -2.97 -1.99
N ALA A 53 32.03 -2.90 -3.08
CA ALA A 53 31.12 -3.97 -3.51
C ALA A 53 31.77 -5.36 -3.61
N ASP A 54 33.03 -5.44 -4.06
CA ASP A 54 33.76 -6.71 -4.26
C ASP A 54 35.09 -6.79 -3.49
N GLU A 55 35.50 -5.75 -2.76
CA GLU A 55 36.82 -5.68 -2.13
C GLU A 55 36.76 -5.12 -0.71
N VAL A 56 37.50 -5.76 0.21
CA VAL A 56 37.73 -5.27 1.57
C VAL A 56 39.21 -4.92 1.71
N ILE A 57 39.51 -3.62 1.80
CA ILE A 57 40.88 -3.12 2.00
C ILE A 57 41.02 -2.76 3.48
N VAL A 58 41.74 -3.60 4.22
CA VAL A 58 42.09 -3.34 5.63
C VAL A 58 43.48 -2.72 5.67
N ARG A 59 43.64 -1.59 6.37
CA ARG A 59 44.94 -0.96 6.65
C ARG A 59 45.13 -0.78 8.15
N ASP A 60 45.98 -1.63 8.73
CA ASP A 60 46.26 -1.69 10.16
C ASP A 60 47.57 -2.46 10.41
N THR A 61 47.91 -2.65 11.67
CA THR A 61 49.10 -3.37 12.14
C THR A 61 49.10 -4.85 11.71
N PRO A 62 50.28 -5.50 11.58
CA PRO A 62 50.39 -6.91 11.16
C PRO A 62 49.63 -7.90 12.05
N GLU A 63 49.48 -7.60 13.34
CA GLU A 63 48.71 -8.44 14.28
C GLU A 63 47.20 -8.34 14.04
N ASN A 64 46.71 -7.14 13.72
CA ASN A 64 45.30 -6.92 13.36
C ASN A 64 44.99 -7.47 11.97
N MET A 65 45.95 -7.48 11.04
CA MET A 65 45.83 -8.16 9.75
C MET A 65 45.57 -9.66 9.92
N LYS A 66 46.34 -10.35 10.77
CA LYS A 66 46.12 -11.78 11.02
C LYS A 66 44.74 -12.08 11.62
N LYS A 67 44.22 -11.18 12.47
CA LYS A 67 42.86 -11.29 13.02
C LYS A 67 41.79 -11.04 11.96
N ALA A 68 41.98 -10.02 11.11
CA ALA A 68 41.08 -9.71 10.01
C ALA A 68 41.06 -10.83 8.97
N GLU A 69 42.23 -11.37 8.61
CA GLU A 69 42.39 -12.51 7.71
C GLU A 69 41.67 -13.75 8.25
N LYS A 70 41.85 -14.06 9.54
CA LYS A 70 41.12 -15.16 10.19
C LYS A 70 39.60 -14.95 10.16
N LEU A 71 39.10 -13.73 10.40
CA LEU A 71 37.67 -13.43 10.33
C LEU A 71 37.11 -13.53 8.90
N ILE A 72 37.88 -13.13 7.89
CA ILE A 72 37.50 -13.27 6.49
C ILE A 72 37.51 -14.74 6.07
N GLU A 73 38.50 -15.51 6.50
CA GLU A 73 38.62 -16.95 6.25
C GLU A 73 37.51 -17.75 6.93
N ASP A 74 37.16 -17.42 8.18
CA ASP A 74 36.07 -18.06 8.92
C ASP A 74 34.70 -17.75 8.29
N ASN A 75 34.46 -16.51 7.85
CA ASN A 75 33.22 -16.11 7.18
C ASN A 75 33.08 -16.67 5.75
N SER A 76 34.19 -16.72 4.99
CA SER A 76 34.19 -17.29 3.62
C SER A 76 34.09 -18.82 3.63
N ARG A 77 34.67 -19.50 4.62
CA ARG A 77 34.48 -20.95 4.83
C ARG A 77 33.05 -21.31 5.22
N GLY A 78 32.33 -20.45 5.96
CA GLY A 78 30.91 -20.62 6.24
C GLY A 78 30.06 -20.63 4.96
N LEU A 79 30.31 -19.66 4.06
CA LEU A 79 29.67 -19.57 2.74
C LEU A 79 29.98 -20.78 1.85
N LEU A 80 31.24 -21.24 1.81
CA LEU A 80 31.67 -22.37 0.98
C LEU A 80 31.20 -23.73 1.52
N ARG A 81 31.13 -23.93 2.85
CA ARG A 81 30.59 -25.16 3.45
C ARG A 81 29.08 -25.27 3.30
N ALA A 82 28.35 -24.16 3.41
CA ALA A 82 26.91 -24.13 3.15
C ALA A 82 26.61 -24.44 1.67
N ALA A 83 27.39 -23.87 0.74
CA ALA A 83 27.30 -24.16 -0.70
C ALA A 83 27.67 -25.62 -1.06
N GLY A 84 28.55 -26.27 -0.28
CA GLY A 84 28.98 -27.65 -0.52
C GLY A 84 28.02 -28.74 -0.04
N ALA A 85 27.10 -28.43 0.89
CA ALA A 85 26.18 -29.41 1.49
C ALA A 85 24.70 -29.22 1.09
N LYS A 86 24.27 -28.00 0.79
CA LYS A 86 22.93 -27.70 0.25
C LYS A 86 23.09 -26.61 -0.80
N LYS A 87 22.69 -26.88 -2.04
CA LYS A 87 22.78 -25.92 -3.15
C LYS A 87 21.97 -24.67 -2.79
N ILE A 88 22.68 -23.58 -2.48
CA ILE A 88 22.09 -22.27 -2.26
C ILE A 88 21.84 -21.65 -3.62
N GLU A 89 20.62 -21.20 -3.86
CA GLU A 89 20.19 -20.55 -5.09
C GLU A 89 19.73 -19.12 -4.78
N ILE A 90 19.56 -18.31 -5.82
CA ILE A 90 19.08 -16.93 -5.69
C ILE A 90 17.74 -16.83 -6.40
N GLY A 91 16.70 -16.45 -5.66
CA GLY A 91 15.39 -16.10 -6.17
C GLY A 91 15.21 -14.58 -6.17
N LYS A 92 14.58 -14.05 -7.22
CA LYS A 92 14.21 -12.63 -7.32
C LYS A 92 12.75 -12.52 -7.75
N TRP A 93 11.97 -11.76 -7.01
CA TRP A 93 10.56 -11.51 -7.29
C TRP A 93 10.24 -10.02 -7.26
N ASN A 94 9.25 -9.63 -8.05
CA ASN A 94 8.69 -8.29 -8.07
C ASN A 94 7.25 -8.39 -7.57
N ILE A 95 6.97 -7.78 -6.42
CA ILE A 95 5.64 -7.78 -5.81
C ILE A 95 4.86 -6.62 -6.41
N ARG A 96 3.74 -6.92 -7.06
CA ARG A 96 2.81 -5.91 -7.55
C ARG A 96 1.57 -5.87 -6.65
N PRO A 97 1.38 -4.81 -5.85
CA PRO A 97 0.16 -4.62 -5.08
C PRO A 97 -1.07 -4.48 -5.98
N ARG A 98 -2.24 -4.82 -5.44
CA ARG A 98 -3.55 -4.65 -6.13
C ARG A 98 -3.76 -3.19 -6.53
N GLU A 99 -4.52 -2.94 -7.59
CA GLU A 99 -4.77 -1.57 -8.09
C GLU A 99 -5.30 -0.62 -7.02
N ALA A 100 -6.19 -1.10 -6.14
CA ALA A 100 -6.74 -0.30 -5.05
C ALA A 100 -5.67 0.19 -4.06
N VAL A 101 -4.68 -0.67 -3.76
CA VAL A 101 -3.56 -0.36 -2.87
C VAL A 101 -2.50 0.46 -3.63
N ARG A 102 -2.32 0.20 -4.93
CA ARG A 102 -1.35 0.91 -5.79
C ARG A 102 -1.63 2.40 -5.96
N ARG A 103 -2.90 2.82 -5.86
CA ARG A 103 -3.28 4.24 -5.94
C ARG A 103 -2.78 5.07 -4.75
N ASP A 104 -2.50 4.42 -3.63
CA ASP A 104 -1.94 5.03 -2.44
C ASP A 104 -0.51 4.52 -2.22
N SER A 105 0.47 5.39 -2.43
CA SER A 105 1.89 5.04 -2.27
C SER A 105 2.24 4.58 -0.85
N GLU A 106 1.51 5.04 0.17
CA GLU A 106 1.79 4.64 1.55
C GLU A 106 1.22 3.26 1.84
N ALA A 107 -0.01 2.99 1.41
CA ALA A 107 -0.64 1.68 1.52
C ALA A 107 0.16 0.60 0.76
N ALA A 108 0.71 0.93 -0.41
CA ALA A 108 1.54 0.02 -1.19
C ALA A 108 2.85 -0.37 -0.49
N ARG A 109 3.45 0.57 0.27
CA ARG A 109 4.64 0.29 1.09
C ARG A 109 4.29 -0.60 2.29
N ARG A 110 3.22 -0.28 3.02
CA ARG A 110 2.76 -1.10 4.15
C ARG A 110 2.47 -2.54 3.73
N TYR A 111 1.78 -2.71 2.59
CA TYR A 111 1.53 -4.04 2.01
C TYR A 111 2.83 -4.78 1.70
N PHE A 112 3.81 -4.10 1.10
CA PHE A 112 5.11 -4.70 0.82
C PHE A 112 5.83 -5.12 2.12
N ASP A 113 5.81 -4.27 3.14
CA ASP A 113 6.42 -4.56 4.44
C ASP A 113 5.75 -5.77 5.13
N GLU A 114 4.41 -5.85 5.09
CA GLU A 114 3.65 -7.01 5.60
C GLU A 114 4.05 -8.30 4.87
N VAL A 115 4.22 -8.26 3.55
CA VAL A 115 4.65 -9.42 2.77
C VAL A 115 6.07 -9.85 3.15
N VAL A 116 6.98 -8.89 3.31
CA VAL A 116 8.35 -9.15 3.75
C VAL A 116 8.35 -9.78 5.14
N GLU A 117 7.57 -9.26 6.08
CA GLU A 117 7.46 -9.77 7.45
C GLU A 117 6.99 -11.24 7.48
N VAL A 118 5.98 -11.57 6.66
CA VAL A 118 5.49 -12.96 6.56
C VAL A 118 6.57 -13.87 5.97
N ILE A 119 7.28 -13.43 4.92
CA ILE A 119 8.38 -14.20 4.32
C ILE A 119 9.50 -14.42 5.34
N GLU A 120 9.90 -13.38 6.08
CA GLU A 120 10.90 -13.50 7.12
C GLU A 120 10.48 -14.46 8.24
N THR A 121 9.21 -14.40 8.66
CA THR A 121 8.66 -15.30 9.66
C THR A 121 8.65 -16.74 9.16
N MET A 122 8.26 -16.96 7.90
CA MET A 122 8.25 -18.29 7.29
C MET A 122 9.66 -18.89 7.18
N LEU A 123 10.67 -18.08 6.86
CA LEU A 123 12.03 -18.55 6.65
C LEU A 123 12.85 -18.67 7.94
N TYR A 124 12.65 -17.76 8.88
CA TYR A 124 13.57 -17.56 10.01
C TYR A 124 12.95 -17.80 11.38
N SER A 125 11.65 -18.08 11.51
CA SER A 125 11.01 -18.31 12.82
C SER A 125 11.68 -19.43 13.65
N GLN A 126 12.14 -20.51 13.01
CA GLN A 126 12.72 -21.66 13.71
C GLN A 126 14.23 -21.52 13.98
N THR A 127 15.00 -21.00 13.02
CA THR A 127 16.46 -20.92 13.09
C THR A 127 16.98 -19.58 13.62
N GLY A 128 16.20 -18.51 13.49
CA GLY A 128 16.65 -17.14 13.70
C GLY A 128 17.47 -16.56 12.53
N LYS A 129 17.42 -15.24 12.34
CA LYS A 129 18.07 -14.54 11.23
C LYS A 129 19.60 -14.67 11.26
N GLU A 130 20.21 -14.62 12.45
CA GLU A 130 21.67 -14.66 12.59
C GLU A 130 22.26 -16.03 12.25
N ALA A 131 21.60 -17.13 12.63
CA ALA A 131 22.06 -18.48 12.27
C ALA A 131 21.94 -18.72 10.77
N ALA A 132 20.82 -18.28 10.16
CA ALA A 132 20.63 -18.35 8.71
C ALA A 132 21.71 -17.55 7.95
N ARG A 133 22.14 -16.41 8.50
CA ARG A 133 23.19 -15.57 7.91
C ARG A 133 24.56 -16.25 7.89
N VAL A 134 24.90 -17.04 8.92
CA VAL A 134 26.15 -17.82 8.98
C VAL A 134 26.16 -18.91 7.89
N GLU A 135 24.99 -19.46 7.58
CA GLU A 135 24.78 -20.42 6.49
C GLU A 135 24.68 -19.77 5.10
N GLY A 136 24.95 -18.47 4.98
CA GLY A 136 24.88 -17.74 3.72
C GLY A 136 23.47 -17.41 3.24
N ARG A 137 22.44 -17.67 4.06
CA ARG A 137 21.04 -17.39 3.72
C ARG A 137 20.69 -15.94 4.05
N ARG A 138 20.16 -15.20 3.09
CA ARG A 138 19.85 -13.76 3.24
C ARG A 138 18.66 -13.34 2.39
N LEU A 139 17.81 -12.50 2.98
CA LEU A 139 16.72 -11.79 2.30
C LEU A 139 17.10 -10.32 2.15
N TRP A 140 16.93 -9.78 0.95
CA TRP A 140 16.99 -8.34 0.68
C TRP A 140 15.63 -7.90 0.14
N ALA A 141 15.07 -6.86 0.73
CA ALA A 141 13.84 -6.24 0.31
C ALA A 141 14.11 -4.78 -0.09
N ASP A 142 13.69 -4.41 -1.29
CA ASP A 142 13.72 -3.02 -1.76
C ASP A 142 12.27 -2.53 -1.87
N ALA A 143 11.86 -1.71 -0.91
CA ALA A 143 10.51 -1.14 -0.84
C ALA A 143 10.23 -0.09 -1.94
N ASN A 144 11.27 0.50 -2.55
CA ASN A 144 11.08 1.47 -3.63
C ASN A 144 10.77 0.76 -4.95
N LEU A 145 11.48 -0.34 -5.23
CA LEU A 145 11.27 -1.15 -6.43
C LEU A 145 10.24 -2.27 -6.22
N MET A 146 9.76 -2.46 -4.99
CA MET A 146 8.91 -3.57 -4.57
C MET A 146 9.49 -4.93 -4.99
N THR A 147 10.82 -5.06 -4.89
CA THR A 147 11.52 -6.29 -5.26
C THR A 147 12.08 -6.98 -4.04
N ILE A 148 11.93 -8.30 -4.00
CA ILE A 148 12.53 -9.18 -3.01
C ILE A 148 13.59 -10.04 -3.69
N THR A 149 14.78 -10.08 -3.12
CA THR A 149 15.86 -10.98 -3.52
C THR A 149 16.19 -11.89 -2.34
N LEU A 150 16.09 -13.20 -2.53
CA LEU A 150 16.39 -14.20 -1.51
C LEU A 150 17.53 -15.09 -1.97
N THR A 151 18.53 -15.26 -1.11
CA THR A 151 19.56 -16.29 -1.24
C THR A 151 19.27 -17.35 -0.18
N ASP A 152 18.84 -18.54 -0.59
CA ASP A 152 18.51 -19.65 0.33
C ASP A 152 18.57 -21.00 -0.42
N THR A 153 18.26 -22.08 0.28
CA THR A 153 18.01 -23.41 -0.28
C THR A 153 16.83 -23.39 -1.25
N ARG A 154 16.89 -24.27 -2.27
CA ARG A 154 15.84 -24.42 -3.27
C ARG A 154 14.44 -24.64 -2.67
N GLU A 155 14.33 -25.46 -1.63
CA GLU A 155 13.04 -25.73 -0.95
C GLU A 155 12.42 -24.47 -0.33
N ASN A 156 13.26 -23.57 0.22
CA ASN A 156 12.80 -22.31 0.78
C ASN A 156 12.40 -21.32 -0.32
N ILE A 157 13.13 -21.31 -1.44
CA ILE A 157 12.81 -20.50 -2.62
C ILE A 157 11.48 -20.94 -3.23
N GLU A 158 11.23 -22.25 -3.36
CA GLU A 158 9.95 -22.80 -3.84
C GLU A 158 8.81 -22.41 -2.89
N ARG A 159 9.00 -22.52 -1.57
CA ARG A 159 7.99 -22.05 -0.58
C ARG A 159 7.67 -20.56 -0.68
N VAL A 160 8.69 -19.71 -0.86
CA VAL A 160 8.50 -18.27 -1.06
C VAL A 160 7.80 -17.99 -2.38
N ASN A 161 8.15 -18.72 -3.44
CA ASN A 161 7.47 -18.61 -4.72
C ASN A 161 5.98 -18.96 -4.61
N ASP A 162 5.64 -20.07 -3.95
CA ASP A 162 4.25 -20.49 -3.76
C ASP A 162 3.45 -19.46 -2.95
N TYR A 163 4.06 -18.91 -1.89
CA TYR A 163 3.45 -17.83 -1.12
C TYR A 163 3.23 -16.58 -1.98
N ILE A 164 4.24 -16.12 -2.73
CA ILE A 164 4.12 -14.95 -3.61
C ILE A 164 3.05 -15.18 -4.69
N GLN A 165 2.96 -16.38 -5.27
CA GLN A 165 1.91 -16.72 -6.23
C GLN A 165 0.51 -16.72 -5.58
N SER A 166 0.40 -17.07 -4.30
CA SER A 166 -0.87 -16.98 -3.56
C SER A 166 -1.29 -15.53 -3.27
N LEU A 167 -0.33 -14.61 -3.10
CA LEU A 167 -0.59 -13.17 -3.04
C LEU A 167 -1.05 -12.65 -4.40
N GLU A 168 -0.48 -13.21 -5.47
CA GLU A 168 -0.89 -13.03 -6.86
C GLU A 168 -2.18 -13.78 -7.24
N ILE A 169 -3.09 -14.03 -6.29
CA ILE A 169 -4.52 -14.03 -6.62
C ILE A 169 -4.90 -12.57 -6.92
N GLN A 170 -4.36 -12.16 -8.07
CA GLN A 170 -4.54 -10.96 -8.85
C GLN A 170 -6.00 -10.85 -9.22
N ASP A 171 -6.42 -9.61 -9.51
CA ASP A 171 -7.60 -9.27 -10.27
C ASP A 171 -8.06 -10.48 -11.09
N GLN A 172 -9.13 -11.17 -10.66
CA GLN A 172 -9.75 -12.14 -11.56
C GLN A 172 -9.98 -11.34 -12.82
N PRO A 173 -9.33 -11.68 -13.96
CA PRO A 173 -9.54 -10.93 -15.19
C PRO A 173 -11.05 -10.94 -15.34
N GLN A 174 -11.69 -9.76 -15.34
CA GLN A 174 -13.15 -9.70 -15.39
C GLN A 174 -13.56 -10.59 -16.55
N ARG A 175 -14.11 -11.77 -16.24
CA ARG A 175 -14.46 -12.76 -17.24
C ARG A 175 -15.80 -12.28 -17.80
N SER A 176 -15.74 -11.30 -18.68
CA SER A 176 -16.89 -10.87 -19.44
C SER A 176 -17.15 -11.95 -20.49
N LYS A 177 -18.31 -12.60 -20.38
CA LYS A 177 -18.80 -13.54 -21.38
C LYS A 177 -20.07 -12.95 -21.95
N VAL A 178 -20.05 -12.61 -23.22
CA VAL A 178 -21.26 -12.17 -23.94
C VAL A 178 -22.06 -13.42 -24.28
N ALA A 179 -23.20 -13.60 -23.63
CA ALA A 179 -24.14 -14.67 -23.93
C ALA A 179 -25.20 -14.12 -24.91
N HIS A 180 -25.31 -14.74 -26.09
CA HIS A 180 -26.38 -14.40 -27.03
C HIS A 180 -27.67 -15.11 -26.63
N LEU A 181 -28.68 -14.32 -26.28
CA LEU A 181 -29.99 -14.81 -25.89
C LEU A 181 -30.81 -15.12 -27.15
N LYS A 182 -31.46 -16.29 -27.19
CA LYS A 182 -32.29 -16.73 -28.33
C LYS A 182 -33.79 -16.50 -28.12
N TYR A 183 -34.25 -16.48 -26.86
CA TYR A 183 -35.67 -16.58 -26.52
C TYR A 183 -36.10 -15.64 -25.39
N SER A 184 -35.21 -14.78 -24.90
CA SER A 184 -35.44 -13.94 -23.71
C SER A 184 -34.89 -12.54 -23.94
N GLU A 185 -35.62 -11.53 -23.49
CA GLU A 185 -35.15 -10.14 -23.57
C GLU A 185 -34.03 -9.85 -22.56
N PRO A 186 -32.98 -9.10 -22.95
CA PRO A 186 -31.85 -8.79 -22.06
C PRO A 186 -32.24 -8.08 -20.76
N ASN A 187 -33.26 -7.21 -20.79
CA ASN A 187 -33.66 -6.39 -19.65
C ASN A 187 -34.36 -7.19 -18.55
N GLU A 188 -35.19 -8.17 -18.93
CA GLU A 188 -35.86 -9.07 -17.99
C GLU A 188 -34.84 -9.98 -17.27
N LEU A 189 -33.89 -10.53 -18.03
CA LEU A 189 -32.81 -11.34 -17.48
C LEU A 189 -31.87 -10.52 -16.59
N ALA A 190 -31.55 -9.27 -16.95
CA ALA A 190 -30.73 -8.41 -16.09
C ALA A 190 -31.38 -8.21 -14.71
N SER A 191 -32.69 -7.93 -14.69
CA SER A 191 -33.44 -7.74 -13.45
C SER A 191 -33.44 -9.00 -12.57
N GLN A 192 -33.65 -10.18 -13.18
CA GLN A 192 -33.59 -11.46 -12.48
C GLN A 192 -32.17 -11.81 -12.00
N LEU A 193 -31.15 -11.51 -12.79
CA LEU A 193 -29.75 -11.73 -12.38
C LEU A 193 -29.37 -10.84 -11.21
N ASP A 194 -29.80 -9.57 -11.20
CA ASP A 194 -29.55 -8.66 -10.08
C ASP A 194 -30.26 -9.11 -8.79
N GLU A 195 -31.45 -9.71 -8.90
CA GLU A 195 -32.14 -10.36 -7.78
C GLU A 195 -31.39 -11.60 -7.28
N VAL A 196 -30.99 -12.51 -8.19
CA VAL A 196 -30.27 -13.75 -7.86
C VAL A 196 -28.89 -13.48 -7.26
N PHE A 197 -28.18 -12.45 -7.75
CA PHE A 197 -26.88 -12.06 -7.21
C PHE A 197 -26.98 -11.17 -5.97
N GLY A 198 -28.20 -10.91 -5.45
CA GLY A 198 -28.40 -10.07 -4.27
C GLY A 198 -27.89 -8.64 -4.45
N ARG A 199 -27.75 -8.18 -5.70
CA ARG A 199 -27.39 -6.78 -6.04
C ARG A 199 -28.59 -5.86 -6.01
N ALA A 200 -29.79 -6.42 -5.94
CA ALA A 200 -31.01 -5.72 -5.57
C ALA A 200 -30.91 -5.18 -4.12
N GLY A 201 -30.18 -4.09 -3.93
CA GLY A 201 -30.09 -3.35 -2.66
C GLY A 201 -28.70 -2.85 -2.25
N ALA A 202 -27.62 -3.23 -2.94
CA ALA A 202 -26.27 -2.82 -2.57
C ALA A 202 -25.78 -1.58 -3.34
N THR A 203 -26.36 -0.42 -3.03
CA THR A 203 -25.76 0.89 -3.32
C THR A 203 -24.57 1.10 -2.37
N GLY A 204 -23.47 0.36 -2.60
CA GLY A 204 -22.24 0.39 -1.80
C GLY A 204 -21.15 1.28 -2.43
N PRO A 205 -20.40 2.06 -1.64
CA PRO A 205 -19.56 3.16 -2.12
C PRO A 205 -18.20 2.64 -2.63
N GLY A 206 -17.94 2.81 -3.92
CA GLY A 206 -16.68 2.43 -4.55
C GLY A 206 -16.18 3.52 -5.49
N GLY A 207 -15.02 4.10 -5.13
CA GLY A 207 -14.05 4.80 -5.97
C GLY A 207 -14.60 5.74 -7.05
N VAL A 208 -14.47 7.04 -6.83
CA VAL A 208 -14.62 8.04 -7.90
C VAL A 208 -13.39 7.96 -8.80
N SER A 209 -13.49 7.14 -9.86
CA SER A 209 -12.60 7.24 -11.02
C SER A 209 -13.04 8.47 -11.82
N ALA A 210 -12.10 9.27 -12.32
CA ALA A 210 -12.35 10.53 -13.05
C ALA A 210 -13.11 10.35 -14.39
N ASP A 211 -13.56 9.13 -14.70
CA ASP A 211 -14.36 8.78 -15.88
C ASP A 211 -15.64 8.03 -15.52
N LYS A 212 -16.05 8.08 -14.25
CA LYS A 212 -17.26 7.42 -13.77
C LYS A 212 -18.48 8.23 -14.17
N ILE A 213 -19.22 7.75 -15.16
CA ILE A 213 -20.56 8.23 -15.48
C ILE A 213 -21.52 7.59 -14.49
N TRP A 214 -22.23 8.41 -13.73
CA TRP A 214 -23.31 7.99 -12.86
C TRP A 214 -24.64 8.14 -13.59
N ARG A 215 -25.51 7.14 -13.48
CA ARG A 215 -26.84 7.16 -14.12
C ARG A 215 -27.90 6.91 -13.08
N ALA A 216 -28.98 7.67 -13.14
CA ALA A 216 -30.15 7.44 -12.30
C ALA A 216 -31.44 7.73 -13.06
N THR A 217 -32.49 6.99 -12.73
CA THR A 217 -33.86 7.31 -13.14
C THR A 217 -34.58 7.87 -11.93
N LEU A 218 -34.97 9.14 -12.03
CA LEU A 218 -35.67 9.89 -11.00
C LEU A 218 -37.16 9.91 -11.31
N ARG A 219 -37.99 9.93 -10.26
CA ARG A 219 -39.45 10.11 -10.37
C ARG A 219 -39.88 11.23 -9.44
N THR A 220 -40.85 12.03 -9.87
CA THR A 220 -41.44 13.07 -9.03
C THR A 220 -42.05 12.45 -7.76
N GLY A 221 -41.92 13.15 -6.63
CA GLY A 221 -42.43 12.68 -5.34
C GLY A 221 -41.72 11.46 -4.72
N ARG A 222 -40.70 10.87 -5.37
CA ARG A 222 -39.89 9.76 -4.83
C ARG A 222 -38.55 10.23 -4.25
N SER A 223 -37.88 9.28 -3.59
CA SER A 223 -36.59 9.44 -2.91
C SER A 223 -35.50 10.02 -3.82
N GLU A 224 -34.68 10.90 -3.23
CA GLU A 224 -33.47 11.49 -3.79
C GLU A 224 -32.46 10.42 -4.21
N ALA A 225 -31.74 10.66 -5.30
CA ALA A 225 -30.62 9.82 -5.71
C ALA A 225 -29.31 10.51 -5.37
N SER A 226 -28.36 9.73 -4.83
CA SER A 226 -27.06 10.24 -4.39
C SER A 226 -25.92 9.61 -5.17
N TRP A 227 -24.93 10.41 -5.52
CA TRP A 227 -23.66 9.95 -6.05
C TRP A 227 -22.53 10.29 -5.07
N GLY A 228 -22.07 9.25 -4.35
CA GLY A 228 -21.11 9.44 -3.27
C GLY A 228 -21.67 10.30 -2.13
N ASN A 229 -20.77 10.97 -1.40
CA ASN A 229 -21.13 11.83 -0.26
C ASN A 229 -21.28 13.31 -0.64
N ASP A 230 -20.95 13.67 -1.89
CA ASP A 230 -20.86 15.05 -2.35
C ASP A 230 -21.99 15.47 -3.28
N PHE A 231 -22.71 14.54 -3.90
CA PHE A 231 -23.73 14.88 -4.90
C PHE A 231 -25.05 14.21 -4.59
N ARG A 232 -26.14 15.00 -4.59
CA ARG A 232 -27.50 14.50 -4.50
C ARG A 232 -28.41 15.26 -5.45
N ILE A 233 -29.36 14.54 -6.04
CA ILE A 233 -30.30 15.10 -7.01
C ILE A 233 -31.69 14.53 -6.78
N ARG A 234 -32.68 15.40 -6.91
CA ARG A 234 -34.10 15.06 -6.83
C ARG A 234 -34.86 15.74 -7.96
N LEU A 235 -35.74 14.98 -8.61
CA LEU A 235 -36.68 15.50 -9.59
C LEU A 235 -37.87 16.14 -8.86
N VAL A 236 -38.16 17.40 -9.17
CA VAL A 236 -39.26 18.17 -8.56
C VAL A 236 -40.48 18.14 -9.46
N ARG A 237 -40.27 18.42 -10.75
CA ARG A 237 -41.34 18.64 -11.72
C ARG A 237 -40.89 18.23 -13.11
N VAL A 238 -41.82 17.74 -13.90
CA VAL A 238 -41.66 17.51 -15.35
C VAL A 238 -42.73 18.33 -16.07
N GLU A 239 -42.36 18.95 -17.18
CA GLU A 239 -43.26 19.70 -18.06
C GLU A 239 -43.14 19.15 -19.48
N GLU A 240 -44.29 18.75 -20.03
CA GLU A 240 -44.49 18.45 -21.44
C GLU A 240 -44.62 19.77 -22.20
N ASN A 241 -43.67 20.05 -23.09
CA ASN A 241 -43.60 21.33 -23.79
C ASN A 241 -44.37 21.28 -25.12
N ASP A 242 -44.14 20.25 -25.93
CA ASP A 242 -44.89 19.96 -27.15
C ASP A 242 -45.30 18.48 -27.21
N ALA A 243 -46.60 18.21 -27.17
CA ALA A 243 -47.15 16.86 -27.25
C ALA A 243 -46.90 16.17 -28.61
N ASP A 244 -46.47 16.93 -29.63
CA ASP A 244 -46.10 16.42 -30.94
C ASP A 244 -44.57 16.22 -31.10
N ASP A 245 -43.74 16.62 -30.13
CA ASP A 245 -42.28 16.40 -30.10
C ASP A 245 -41.81 15.78 -28.77
N ASP A 246 -41.65 14.46 -28.77
CA ASP A 246 -41.21 13.67 -27.61
C ASP A 246 -39.81 14.05 -27.05
N ASN A 247 -39.06 15.00 -27.63
CA ASN A 247 -37.70 15.35 -27.22
C ASN A 247 -37.53 16.78 -26.70
N ASP A 248 -38.62 17.54 -26.54
CA ASP A 248 -38.57 18.94 -26.10
C ASP A 248 -38.97 19.13 -24.63
N ASP A 249 -39.30 18.02 -23.96
CA ASP A 249 -39.70 17.98 -22.57
C ASP A 249 -38.66 18.60 -21.64
N THR A 250 -39.13 19.13 -20.51
CA THR A 250 -38.25 19.73 -19.50
C THR A 250 -38.46 19.13 -18.11
N ALA A 251 -37.37 19.05 -17.36
CA ALA A 251 -37.36 18.54 -16.00
C ALA A 251 -36.68 19.54 -15.05
N GLU A 252 -37.37 19.84 -13.95
CA GLU A 252 -36.85 20.68 -12.88
C GLU A 252 -36.24 19.81 -11.79
N PHE A 253 -34.98 20.07 -11.48
CA PHE A 253 -34.22 19.34 -10.47
C PHE A 253 -33.90 20.22 -9.28
N VAL A 254 -33.71 19.60 -8.12
CA VAL A 254 -32.99 20.16 -6.98
C VAL A 254 -31.73 19.36 -6.83
N ILE A 255 -30.59 20.03 -6.95
CA ILE A 255 -29.27 19.43 -6.90
C ILE A 255 -28.54 20.02 -5.71
N ASN A 256 -28.12 19.15 -4.80
CA ASN A 256 -27.38 19.53 -3.62
C ASN A 256 -25.99 18.92 -3.68
N THR A 257 -24.98 19.78 -3.64
CA THR A 257 -23.60 19.40 -3.40
C THR A 257 -23.12 19.87 -2.03
N GLN A 258 -21.91 19.51 -1.60
CA GLN A 258 -21.37 20.04 -0.34
C GLN A 258 -21.07 21.55 -0.41
N VAL A 259 -20.89 22.11 -1.61
CA VAL A 259 -20.46 23.50 -1.81
C VAL A 259 -21.53 24.38 -2.45
N SER A 260 -22.52 23.79 -3.10
CA SER A 260 -23.58 24.52 -3.81
C SER A 260 -24.92 23.79 -3.74
N SER A 261 -26.01 24.54 -3.82
CA SER A 261 -27.36 24.03 -4.05
C SER A 261 -27.94 24.80 -5.24
N SER A 262 -28.48 24.07 -6.22
CA SER A 262 -29.04 24.66 -7.44
C SER A 262 -30.33 23.97 -7.83
N ASN A 263 -31.21 24.74 -8.49
CA ASN A 263 -32.50 24.26 -8.98
C ASN A 263 -32.62 24.45 -10.50
N PRO A 264 -31.84 23.73 -11.32
CA PRO A 264 -31.91 23.92 -12.76
C PRO A 264 -33.13 23.24 -13.36
N THR A 265 -33.70 23.89 -14.37
CA THR A 265 -34.62 23.28 -15.33
C THR A 265 -33.81 22.89 -16.55
N ILE A 266 -33.80 21.60 -16.89
CA ILE A 266 -32.99 21.04 -17.96
C ILE A 266 -33.92 20.35 -18.97
N GLU A 267 -33.81 20.74 -20.23
CA GLU A 267 -34.48 20.12 -21.38
C GLU A 267 -33.82 18.77 -21.73
N GLU A 268 -34.57 17.88 -22.34
CA GLU A 268 -34.04 16.60 -22.80
C GLU A 268 -32.82 16.78 -23.72
N PHE A 269 -31.84 15.89 -23.60
CA PHE A 269 -30.55 15.94 -24.28
C PHE A 269 -29.68 17.17 -23.99
N ARG A 270 -30.10 18.07 -23.10
CA ARG A 270 -29.27 19.19 -22.61
C ARG A 270 -28.46 18.79 -21.39
N SER A 271 -27.41 19.57 -21.17
CA SER A 271 -26.49 19.38 -20.04
C SER A 271 -26.31 20.66 -19.26
N GLU A 272 -26.25 20.54 -17.94
CA GLU A 272 -25.99 21.64 -17.00
C GLU A 272 -24.79 21.32 -16.12
N PHE A 273 -24.04 22.35 -15.71
CA PHE A 273 -22.87 22.21 -14.86
C PHE A 273 -23.15 22.67 -13.44
N VAL A 274 -22.80 21.83 -12.45
CA VAL A 274 -22.94 22.14 -11.02
C VAL A 274 -21.62 21.95 -10.30
N THR A 275 -21.16 22.97 -9.58
CA THR A 275 -19.91 22.90 -8.83
C THR A 275 -20.08 22.09 -7.55
N GLY A 276 -19.23 21.08 -7.37
CA GLY A 276 -19.12 20.24 -6.17
C GLY A 276 -17.78 20.40 -5.44
N ALA A 277 -17.61 19.72 -4.31
CA ALA A 277 -16.34 19.72 -3.58
C ALA A 277 -15.22 18.98 -4.34
N LEU A 278 -15.59 18.00 -5.17
CA LEU A 278 -14.65 17.19 -5.95
C LEU A 278 -14.36 17.74 -7.36
N GLY A 279 -15.06 18.78 -7.82
CA GLY A 279 -14.97 19.32 -9.18
C GLY A 279 -16.31 19.77 -9.73
N GLU A 280 -16.41 19.92 -11.04
CA GLU A 280 -17.67 20.27 -11.72
C GLU A 280 -18.40 19.00 -12.15
N TYR A 281 -19.68 18.92 -11.82
CA TYR A 281 -20.58 17.87 -12.29
C TYR A 281 -21.28 18.35 -13.56
N GLU A 282 -21.08 17.64 -14.66
CA GLU A 282 -21.87 17.79 -15.89
C GLU A 282 -23.06 16.84 -15.81
N ILE A 283 -24.27 17.37 -15.91
CA ILE A 283 -25.51 16.63 -15.70
C ILE A 283 -26.31 16.71 -16.98
N THR A 284 -26.46 15.57 -17.65
CA THR A 284 -27.20 15.43 -18.90
C THR A 284 -28.52 14.74 -18.63
N VAL A 285 -29.63 15.30 -19.14
CA VAL A 285 -30.91 14.61 -19.14
C VAL A 285 -31.03 13.84 -20.46
N THR A 286 -31.40 12.57 -20.39
CA THR A 286 -31.33 11.64 -21.56
C THR A 286 -32.66 11.06 -21.99
N ASP A 287 -33.66 11.13 -21.13
CA ASP A 287 -35.02 10.63 -21.36
C ASP A 287 -35.90 11.36 -20.35
N ILE A 288 -36.94 12.05 -20.80
CA ILE A 288 -37.96 12.63 -19.94
C ILE A 288 -39.29 11.96 -20.31
N ARG A 289 -40.04 11.55 -19.30
CA ARG A 289 -41.36 10.94 -19.47
C ARG A 289 -42.33 11.66 -18.58
N PRO A 290 -43.05 12.65 -19.11
CA PRO A 290 -44.17 13.27 -18.45
C PRO A 290 -45.21 12.19 -18.10
N SER A 291 -45.89 12.40 -16.98
CA SER A 291 -47.11 11.70 -16.63
C SER A 291 -48.17 12.76 -16.31
N SER A 292 -49.40 12.36 -16.02
CA SER A 292 -50.49 13.31 -15.83
C SER A 292 -50.15 14.43 -14.84
N GLY A 293 -50.14 15.68 -15.31
CA GLY A 293 -49.85 16.86 -14.49
C GLY A 293 -48.37 17.21 -14.45
N SER A 294 -47.87 17.65 -13.28
CA SER A 294 -46.46 17.99 -13.05
C SER A 294 -45.58 16.80 -12.68
N ASP A 295 -46.14 15.59 -12.76
CA ASP A 295 -45.50 14.35 -12.36
C ASP A 295 -44.81 13.68 -13.54
N GLY A 296 -43.73 12.95 -13.30
CA GLY A 296 -43.06 12.22 -14.37
C GLY A 296 -41.80 11.50 -13.90
N SER A 297 -41.04 11.02 -14.88
CA SER A 297 -39.73 10.45 -14.65
C SER A 297 -38.70 11.05 -15.58
N ALA A 298 -37.47 11.23 -15.09
CA ALA A 298 -36.35 11.70 -15.90
C ALA A 298 -35.15 10.77 -15.69
N ARG A 299 -34.47 10.42 -16.78
CA ARG A 299 -33.20 9.70 -16.75
C ARG A 299 -32.07 10.69 -16.87
N VAL A 300 -31.22 10.71 -15.85
CA VAL A 300 -30.07 11.60 -15.77
C VAL A 300 -28.77 10.83 -15.83
N GLU A 301 -27.79 11.39 -16.52
CA GLU A 301 -26.40 11.00 -16.48
C GLU A 301 -25.58 12.14 -15.86
N ALA A 302 -24.77 11.85 -14.85
CA ALA A 302 -23.84 12.82 -14.28
C ALA A 302 -22.40 12.35 -14.50
N ARG A 303 -21.53 13.27 -14.91
CA ARG A 303 -20.10 13.06 -15.09
C ARG A 303 -19.32 14.05 -14.25
N LEU A 304 -18.32 13.57 -13.50
CA LEU A 304 -17.44 14.42 -12.73
C LEU A 304 -16.27 14.87 -13.60
N ARG A 305 -16.11 16.19 -13.73
CA ARG A 305 -14.93 16.84 -14.30
C ARG A 305 -14.07 17.35 -13.13
N PRO A 306 -12.98 16.64 -12.77
CA PRO A 306 -12.10 17.12 -11.71
C PRO A 306 -11.52 18.49 -12.09
N PRO A 307 -11.28 19.37 -11.11
CA PRO A 307 -10.71 20.68 -11.39
C PRO A 307 -9.38 20.50 -12.12
N ILE A 308 -9.18 21.23 -13.23
CA ILE A 308 -7.91 21.23 -13.94
C ILE A 308 -6.88 21.75 -12.94
N THR A 309 -6.10 20.82 -12.37
CA THR A 309 -4.98 21.18 -11.53
C THR A 309 -3.97 21.78 -12.49
N ARG A 310 -3.97 23.12 -12.64
CA ARG A 310 -2.84 23.80 -13.29
C ARG A 310 -1.62 23.34 -12.51
N GLY A 311 -0.77 22.55 -13.16
CA GLY A 311 0.53 22.21 -12.61
C GLY A 311 1.18 23.49 -12.13
N ALA A 312 1.49 23.54 -10.84
CA ALA A 312 2.41 24.54 -10.34
C ALA A 312 3.70 24.42 -11.17
N PRO A 313 4.28 25.53 -11.64
CA PRO A 313 5.56 25.50 -12.33
C PRO A 313 6.67 24.91 -11.45
#